data_AF-A0A1X7BT77-F1
#
_entry.id   AF-A0A1X7BT77-F1
#
_cell.length_a   1.000
_cell.length_b   1.000
_cell.length_c   1.000
_cell.angle_alpha   90.00
_cell.angle_beta   90.00
_cell.angle_gamma   90.00
#
_symmetry.space_group_name_H-M   'P 1'
#
loop_
_entity.id
_entity.type
_entity.pdbx_description
1 polymer ?
#
loop_
_entity_poly.entity_id
_entity_poly.type
_entity_poly.pdbx_seq_one_letter_code
_entity_poly.pdbx_strand_id
1 'polypeptide(L)'
;MQKPSKNWKRLRRSALERARRNTIEPLELLCKVYMGASALFLVGFLRFRFMDHPTELTWFAGASIITVAIAGALIPILFGSVLTLHFADRKLERLISE
;
A
#
# COMPACT_ATOMS: atom_id res chain seq x y z
N MET A 1 -32.45 12.59 -18.43
CA MET A 1 -32.15 12.44 -16.99
C MET A 1 -32.40 13.76 -16.29
N GLN A 2 -33.25 13.80 -15.25
CA GLN A 2 -33.52 15.01 -14.47
C GLN A 2 -32.26 15.45 -13.68
N LYS A 3 -32.02 16.76 -13.60
CA LYS A 3 -30.88 17.30 -12.83
C LYS A 3 -31.06 16.97 -11.34
N PRO A 4 -30.02 16.43 -10.67
CA PRO A 4 -30.10 16.10 -9.25
C PRO A 4 -30.29 17.34 -8.39
N SER A 5 -31.10 17.23 -7.32
CA SER A 5 -31.36 18.34 -6.41
C SER A 5 -30.09 18.78 -5.65
N LYS A 6 -30.01 20.06 -5.27
CA LYS A 6 -28.88 20.59 -4.48
C LYS A 6 -28.68 19.81 -3.17
N ASN A 7 -29.75 19.34 -2.54
CA ASN A 7 -29.68 18.56 -1.30
C ASN A 7 -29.06 17.17 -1.53
N TRP A 8 -29.37 16.53 -2.66
CA TRP A 8 -28.76 15.25 -3.04
C TRP A 8 -27.24 15.38 -3.26
N LYS A 9 -26.80 16.44 -3.94
CA LYS A 9 -25.36 16.73 -4.11
C LYS A 9 -24.66 16.94 -2.77
N ARG A 10 -25.30 17.67 -1.84
CA ARG A 10 -24.75 17.94 -0.50
C ARG A 10 -24.59 16.65 0.32
N LEU A 11 -25.64 15.82 0.37
CA LEU A 11 -25.63 14.54 1.07
C LEU A 11 -24.58 13.58 0.51
N ARG A 12 -24.48 13.50 -0.82
CA ARG A 12 -23.48 12.68 -1.52
C ARG A 12 -22.06 13.12 -1.19
N ARG A 13 -21.79 14.44 -1.18
CA ARG A 13 -20.47 14.98 -0.84
C ARG A 13 -20.09 14.65 0.60
N SER A 14 -20.99 14.84 1.56
CA SER A 14 -20.77 14.49 2.98
C SER A 14 -20.50 12.99 3.17
N ALA A 15 -21.25 12.13 2.47
CA ALA A 15 -21.05 10.68 2.53
C ALA A 15 -19.69 10.26 1.94
N LEU A 16 -19.28 10.87 0.81
CA LEU A 16 -17.98 10.62 0.19
C LEU A 16 -16.82 11.12 1.06
N GLU A 17 -16.90 12.31 1.66
CA GLU A 17 -15.87 12.81 2.58
C GLU A 17 -15.71 11.93 3.80
N ARG A 18 -16.82 11.37 4.31
CA ARG A 18 -16.78 10.42 5.43
C ARG A 18 -16.14 9.10 5.03
N ALA A 19 -16.50 8.56 3.87
CA ALA A 19 -15.86 7.37 3.32
C ALA A 19 -14.35 7.61 3.11
N ARG A 20 -13.98 8.77 2.56
CA ARG A 20 -12.58 9.16 2.37
C ARG A 20 -11.82 9.21 3.68
N ARG A 21 -12.32 9.89 4.71
CA ARG A 21 -11.68 9.93 6.04
C ARG A 21 -11.49 8.54 6.63
N ASN A 22 -12.49 7.67 6.51
CA ASN A 22 -12.42 6.30 7.00
C ASN A 22 -11.45 5.41 6.19
N THR A 23 -11.07 5.84 4.98
CA THR A 23 -10.17 5.11 4.07
C THR A 23 -8.75 5.67 4.09
N ILE A 24 -8.56 6.95 4.42
CA ILE A 24 -7.25 7.60 4.51
C ILE A 24 -6.44 7.04 5.71
N GLU A 25 -7.08 6.79 6.84
CA GLU A 25 -6.43 6.21 8.03
C GLU A 25 -5.77 4.84 7.75
N PRO A 26 -6.47 3.86 7.13
CA PRO A 26 -5.82 2.61 6.75
C PRO A 26 -4.82 2.76 5.59
N LEU A 27 -4.99 3.74 4.70
CA LEU A 27 -4.06 3.98 3.58
C LEU A 27 -2.66 4.42 4.08
N GLU A 28 -2.61 5.30 5.08
CA GLU A 28 -1.35 5.76 5.65
C GLU A 28 -0.59 4.62 6.35
N LEU A 29 -1.31 3.78 7.10
CA LEU A 29 -0.75 2.59 7.73
C LEU A 29 -0.21 1.61 6.67
N LEU A 30 -0.98 1.35 5.60
CA LEU A 30 -0.58 0.45 4.53
C LEU A 30 0.68 0.95 3.81
N CYS A 31 0.78 2.26 3.54
CA CYS A 31 1.97 2.89 2.97
C CYS A 31 3.19 2.77 3.89
N LYS A 32 3.03 2.98 5.20
CA LYS A 32 4.14 2.81 6.18
C LYS A 32 4.64 1.37 6.22
N VAL A 33 3.72 0.40 6.25
CA VAL A 33 4.06 -1.03 6.21
C VAL A 33 4.75 -1.39 4.90
N TYR A 34 4.25 -0.88 3.77
CA TYR A 34 4.85 -1.08 2.45
C TYR A 34 6.27 -0.50 2.36
N MET A 35 6.50 0.71 2.86
CA MET A 35 7.83 1.32 2.92
C MET A 35 8.77 0.50 3.80
N GLY A 36 8.32 0.06 4.97
CA GLY A 36 9.11 -0.78 5.88
C GLY A 36 9.50 -2.11 5.23
N ALA A 37 8.53 -2.80 4.62
CA ALA A 37 8.78 -4.05 3.90
C ALA A 37 9.73 -3.85 2.71
N SER A 38 9.59 -2.76 1.96
CA SER A 38 10.45 -2.42 0.82
C SER A 38 11.89 -2.10 1.27
N ALA A 39 12.06 -1.35 2.36
CA ALA A 39 13.36 -1.05 2.92
C ALA A 39 14.07 -2.33 3.42
N LEU A 40 13.35 -3.20 4.13
CA LEU A 40 13.87 -4.50 4.57
C LEU A 40 14.26 -5.38 3.39
N PHE A 41 13.45 -5.42 2.34
CA PHE A 41 13.76 -6.15 1.12
C PHE A 41 15.01 -5.59 0.42
N LEU A 42 15.11 -4.28 0.26
CA LEU A 42 16.27 -3.62 -0.37
C LEU A 42 17.56 -3.86 0.41
N VAL A 43 17.54 -3.69 1.72
CA VAL A 43 18.71 -3.94 2.59
C VAL A 43 19.11 -5.41 2.53
N GLY A 44 18.13 -6.32 2.62
CA GLY A 44 18.37 -7.75 2.51
C GLY A 44 18.93 -8.15 1.15
N PHE A 45 18.33 -7.66 0.07
CA PHE A 45 18.78 -7.90 -1.29
C PHE A 45 20.17 -7.33 -1.56
N LEU A 46 20.47 -6.10 -1.12
CA LEU A 46 21.82 -5.53 -1.23
C LEU A 46 22.83 -6.38 -0.47
N ARG A 47 22.49 -6.80 0.76
CA ARG A 47 23.35 -7.66 1.58
C ARG A 47 23.64 -8.99 0.87
N PHE A 48 22.63 -9.65 0.33
CA PHE A 48 22.82 -10.93 -0.37
C PHE A 48 23.50 -10.83 -1.73
N ARG A 49 23.32 -9.71 -2.44
CA ARG A 49 23.86 -9.52 -3.79
C ARG A 49 25.28 -8.97 -3.79
N PHE A 50 25.64 -8.13 -2.83
CA PHE A 50 26.91 -7.40 -2.79
C PHE A 50 27.85 -7.83 -1.65
N MET A 51 27.35 -8.37 -0.54
CA MET A 51 28.21 -9.01 0.47
C MET A 51 28.22 -10.51 0.20
N ASP A 52 29.41 -11.08 0.06
CA ASP A 52 29.72 -12.44 -0.37
C ASP A 52 28.79 -13.53 0.18
N HIS A 53 28.69 -14.61 -0.62
CA HIS A 53 28.05 -15.86 -0.20
C HIS A 53 28.64 -16.29 1.14
N PRO A 54 27.84 -16.40 2.21
CA PRO A 54 28.35 -16.98 3.43
C PRO A 54 28.70 -18.42 3.09
N THR A 55 30.00 -18.73 3.06
CA THR A 55 30.55 -20.06 2.86
C THR A 55 30.02 -21.04 3.91
N GLU A 56 29.42 -20.52 4.99
CA GLU A 56 28.66 -21.25 6.00
C GLU A 56 27.20 -20.78 6.05
N LEU A 57 26.28 -21.65 5.61
CA LEU A 57 24.84 -21.45 5.74
C LEU A 57 24.43 -21.59 7.21
N THR A 58 24.60 -20.52 7.98
CA THR A 58 24.12 -20.45 9.37
C THR A 58 22.60 -20.28 9.41
N TRP A 59 21.95 -20.82 10.44
CA TRP A 59 20.49 -20.69 10.67
C TRP A 59 19.99 -19.23 10.55
N PHE A 60 20.78 -18.27 11.01
CA PHE A 60 20.48 -16.83 10.87
C PHE A 60 20.49 -16.34 9.41
N ALA A 61 21.42 -16.83 8.59
CA ALA A 61 21.45 -16.51 7.16
C ALA A 61 20.20 -17.05 6.48
N GLY A 62 19.83 -18.31 6.75
CA GLY A 62 18.61 -18.93 6.22
C GLY A 62 17.33 -18.17 6.62
N ALA A 63 17.18 -17.81 7.89
CA ALA A 63 16.04 -17.02 8.37
C ALA A 63 15.95 -15.65 7.67
N SER A 64 17.09 -15.00 7.42
CA SER A 64 17.11 -13.72 6.71
C SER A 64 16.74 -13.86 5.23
N ILE A 65 17.12 -14.93 4.52
CA ILE A 65 16.70 -15.19 3.14
C ILE A 65 15.18 -15.38 3.07
N ILE A 66 14.62 -16.20 3.97
CA ILE A 66 13.17 -16.47 4.02
C ILE A 66 12.41 -15.16 4.29
N THR A 67 12.89 -14.34 5.22
CA THR A 67 12.28 -13.04 5.52
C THR A 67 12.28 -12.12 4.31
N VAL A 68 13.39 -12.06 3.57
CA VAL A 68 13.50 -11.26 2.33
C VAL A 68 12.61 -11.82 1.23
N ALA A 69 12.52 -13.14 1.07
CA ALA A 69 11.64 -13.77 0.08
C ALA A 69 10.16 -13.49 0.38
N ILE A 70 9.75 -13.61 1.65
CA ILE A 70 8.39 -13.27 2.09
C ILE A 70 8.11 -11.78 1.87
N ALA A 71 9.04 -10.89 2.23
CA ALA A 71 8.90 -9.46 1.97
C ALA A 71 8.78 -9.17 0.47
N GLY A 72 9.59 -9.81 -0.36
CA GLY A 72 9.55 -9.70 -1.82
C GLY A 72 8.21 -10.15 -2.42
N ALA A 73 7.60 -11.22 -1.89
CA ALA A 73 6.28 -11.67 -2.30
C ALA A 73 5.14 -10.78 -1.77
N LEU A 74 5.33 -10.15 -0.60
CA LEU A 74 4.34 -9.27 0.02
C LEU A 74 4.24 -7.92 -0.69
N ILE A 75 5.35 -7.42 -1.25
CA ILE A 75 5.42 -6.15 -1.99
C ILE A 75 4.41 -6.07 -3.15
N PRO A 76 4.31 -7.01 -4.10
CA PRO A 76 3.34 -6.92 -5.19
C PRO A 76 1.89 -7.03 -4.71
N ILE A 77 1.62 -7.78 -3.64
CA ILE A 77 0.29 -7.88 -3.02
C ILE A 77 -0.12 -6.52 -2.42
N LEU A 78 0.77 -5.94 -1.61
CA LEU A 78 0.56 -4.63 -1.00
C LEU A 78 0.47 -3.53 -2.06
N PHE A 79 1.30 -3.58 -3.10
CA PHE A 79 1.27 -2.64 -4.21
C PHE A 79 -0.08 -2.69 -4.94
N GLY A 80 -0.62 -3.88 -5.20
CA GLY A 80 -1.95 -4.04 -5.78
C GLY A 80 -3.06 -3.45 -4.92
N SER A 81 -3.01 -3.67 -3.60
CA SER A 81 -3.96 -3.08 -2.65
C SER A 81 -3.86 -1.55 -2.60
N VAL A 82 -2.65 -0.99 -2.51
CA VAL A 82 -2.42 0.47 -2.53
C VAL A 82 -2.91 1.07 -3.85
N LEU A 83 -2.61 0.44 -4.99
CA LEU A 83 -3.02 0.93 -6.31
C LEU A 83 -4.55 0.96 -6.45
N THR A 84 -5.22 -0.12 -6.02
CA THR A 84 -6.68 -0.22 -6.05
C THR A 84 -7.32 0.86 -5.18
N LEU A 85 -6.75 1.08 -3.98
CA LEU A 85 -7.24 2.08 -3.04
C LEU A 85 -6.99 3.50 -3.54
N HIS A 86 -5.84 3.76 -4.16
CA HIS A 86 -5.52 5.05 -4.76
C HIS A 86 -6.42 5.36 -5.97
N PHE A 87 -6.76 4.35 -6.77
CA PHE A 87 -7.69 4.52 -7.89
C PHE A 87 -9.11 4.81 -7.40
N ALA A 88 -9.52 4.14 -6.32
CA ALA A 88 -10.78 4.41 -5.65
C ALA A 88 -10.84 5.85 -5.09
N ASP A 89 -9.76 6.32 -4.44
CA ASP A 89 -9.68 7.69 -3.90
C ASP A 89 -9.75 8.74 -5.01
N ARG A 90 -8.99 8.59 -6.11
CA ARG A 90 -9.07 9.52 -7.26
C ARG A 90 -10.43 9.51 -7.94
N LYS A 91 -11.08 8.36 -8.03
CA LYS A 91 -12.44 8.26 -8.57
C LYS A 91 -13.43 8.98 -7.65
N LEU A 92 -13.27 8.84 -6.33
CA LEU A 92 -14.03 9.58 -5.33
C LEU A 92 -13.84 11.09 -5.47
N GLU A 93 -12.60 11.58 -5.58
CA GLU A 93 -12.31 13.01 -5.75
C GLU A 93 -12.98 13.59 -6.99
N ARG A 94 -12.93 12.89 -8.13
CA ARG A 94 -13.64 13.32 -9.35
C ARG A 94 -15.14 13.47 -9.12
N LEU A 95 -15.75 12.50 -8.44
CA LEU A 95 -17.19 12.51 -8.12
C LEU A 95 -17.59 13.59 -7.10
N ILE A 96 -16.66 14.08 -6.28
CA ILE A 96 -16.86 15.21 -5.36
C ILE A 96 -16.76 16.55 -6.11
N SER A 97 -15.89 16.63 -7.12
CA SER A 97 -15.66 17.83 -7.92
C SER A 97 -16.77 18.14 -8.95
N GLU A 98 -17.63 17.16 -9.27
CA GLU A 98 -18.83 17.24 -10.14
C GLU A 98 -20.10 17.78 -9.44
#